data_AF-A0AAV7CQR8-F1
#
_entry.id   AF-A0AAV7CQR8-F1
#
_cell.length_a   1.000
_cell.length_b   1.000
_cell.length_c   1.000
_cell.angle_alpha   90.00
_cell.angle_beta   90.00
_cell.angle_gamma   90.00
#
_symmetry.space_group_name_H-M   'P 1'
#
loop_
_entity.id
_entity.type
_entity.pdbx_description
1 polymer ?
#
loop_
_entity_poly.entity_id
_entity_poly.type
_entity_poly.pdbx_seq_one_letter_code
_entity_poly.pdbx_strand_id
1 'polypeptide(L)'
;MELHILEHRLKVASIAKENIQLFTYGLIKLAFLSSKTRCKFFSLTETPEDYTIIVDEEGFLELPSSEHLSVADATWLALNVVSGGGSSSSSQPIGVTKIAKSVIAPLADQNISVFMLSTYQTDFILVRERDLPFVMHTLAAEFTILQVVNGETVAADNLGVTNGFVKPKLGMNKKGHGKFSILENAGPIQNRCIFIPFQRPVIHPLSSPSNMFCVTSLDPYTLPSVTTLLMDVMFYSNGVKDSVVGSEESGHIRFFSFSLIEGYISLVMDVQTQQR
;
A
#
# COMPACT_ATOMS: atom_id res chain seq x y z
N MET A 1 12.44 -3.30 -16.74
CA MET A 1 12.35 -3.34 -15.26
C MET A 1 11.35 -4.42 -14.89
N GLU A 2 11.42 -4.93 -13.68
CA GLU A 2 10.44 -5.93 -13.21
C GLU A 2 9.50 -5.28 -12.20
N LEU A 3 8.21 -5.62 -12.30
CA LEU A 3 7.19 -5.27 -11.33
C LEU A 3 6.71 -6.55 -10.69
N HIS A 4 6.90 -6.69 -9.39
CA HIS A 4 6.51 -7.86 -8.62
C HIS A 4 5.21 -7.57 -7.88
N ILE A 5 4.16 -8.33 -8.17
CA ILE A 5 2.92 -8.38 -7.39
C ILE A 5 3.15 -9.35 -6.24
N LEU A 6 3.17 -8.85 -5.02
CA LEU A 6 3.45 -9.66 -3.83
C LEU A 6 2.22 -10.47 -3.41
N GLU A 7 2.45 -11.55 -2.66
CA GLU A 7 1.39 -12.46 -2.18
C GLU A 7 0.50 -11.87 -1.06
N HIS A 8 0.80 -10.66 -0.59
CA HIS A 8 0.09 -10.06 0.54
C HIS A 8 -1.22 -9.38 0.12
N ARG A 9 -2.31 -9.86 0.70
CA ARG A 9 -3.61 -9.17 0.71
C ARG A 9 -3.70 -8.35 2.00
N LEU A 10 -3.76 -7.03 1.84
CA LEU A 10 -3.58 -6.07 2.93
C LEU A 10 -4.89 -5.35 3.27
N LYS A 11 -5.07 -5.10 4.57
CA LYS A 11 -6.07 -4.19 5.13
C LYS A 11 -5.38 -2.93 5.61
N VAL A 12 -6.01 -1.80 5.33
CA VAL A 12 -5.62 -0.49 5.86
C VAL A 12 -6.65 -0.09 6.90
N ALA A 13 -6.21 0.17 8.12
CA ALA A 13 -7.06 0.56 9.23
C ALA A 13 -6.47 1.77 9.97
N SER A 14 -7.30 2.46 10.73
CA SER A 14 -6.91 3.58 11.60
C SER A 14 -7.55 3.43 12.98
N ILE A 15 -6.78 3.81 14.00
CA ILE A 15 -7.21 3.87 15.40
C ILE A 15 -6.96 5.28 15.92
N ALA A 16 -8.01 5.93 16.44
CA ALA A 16 -7.88 7.21 17.12
C ALA A 16 -6.98 7.11 18.36
N LYS A 17 -6.23 8.17 18.67
CA LYS A 17 -5.21 8.19 19.75
C LYS A 17 -5.72 7.69 21.09
N GLU A 18 -6.90 8.14 21.48
CA GLU A 18 -7.55 7.82 22.75
C GLU A 18 -7.90 6.33 22.89
N ASN A 19 -8.02 5.60 21.77
CA ASN A 19 -8.48 4.22 21.74
C ASN A 19 -7.33 3.21 21.59
N ILE A 20 -6.07 3.67 21.44
CA ILE A 20 -4.92 2.77 21.18
C ILE A 20 -4.77 1.68 22.24
N GLN A 21 -5.14 1.98 23.50
CA GLN A 21 -5.09 1.04 24.62
C GLN A 21 -5.90 -0.23 24.39
N LEU A 22 -7.02 -0.14 23.66
CA LEU A 22 -7.86 -1.28 23.33
C LEU A 22 -7.18 -2.27 22.37
N PHE A 23 -6.21 -1.78 21.60
CA PHE A 23 -5.52 -2.55 20.55
C PHE A 23 -4.09 -2.92 20.93
N THR A 24 -3.56 -2.41 22.05
CA THR A 24 -2.19 -2.64 22.51
C THR A 24 -1.80 -4.12 22.52
N TYR A 25 -2.69 -5.01 22.97
CA TYR A 25 -2.39 -6.45 22.97
C TYR A 25 -2.12 -7.00 21.56
N GLY A 26 -3.01 -6.72 20.60
CA GLY A 26 -2.87 -7.15 19.21
C GLY A 26 -1.64 -6.53 18.56
N LEU A 27 -1.43 -5.22 18.76
CA LEU A 27 -0.29 -4.49 18.21
C LEU A 27 1.06 -4.98 18.76
N ILE A 28 1.14 -5.28 20.06
CA ILE A 28 2.34 -5.89 20.65
C ILE A 28 2.60 -7.27 20.07
N LYS A 29 1.54 -8.08 19.90
CA LYS A 29 1.67 -9.42 19.32
C LYS A 29 2.20 -9.35 17.88
N LEU A 30 1.69 -8.43 17.08
CA LEU A 30 2.13 -8.21 15.69
C LEU A 30 3.56 -7.66 15.62
N ALA A 31 3.91 -6.68 16.46
CA ALA A 31 5.20 -5.99 16.40
C ALA A 31 6.36 -6.82 16.99
N PHE A 32 6.13 -7.52 18.11
CA PHE A 32 7.22 -8.08 18.93
C PHE A 32 7.13 -9.60 19.11
N LEU A 33 5.99 -10.22 18.79
CA LEU A 33 5.77 -11.65 18.99
C LEU A 33 5.49 -12.35 17.66
N SER A 34 6.31 -12.10 16.64
CA SER A 34 6.15 -12.65 15.29
C SER A 34 5.99 -14.18 15.26
N SER A 35 6.64 -14.90 16.18
CA SER A 35 6.47 -16.35 16.35
C SER A 35 5.08 -16.80 16.85
N LYS A 36 4.21 -15.87 17.26
CA LYS A 36 2.87 -16.11 17.79
C LYS A 36 1.76 -15.76 16.82
N THR A 37 2.09 -15.30 15.62
CA THR A 37 1.14 -14.96 14.57
C THR A 37 1.65 -15.48 13.22
N ARG A 38 0.76 -15.56 12.23
CA ARG A 38 1.12 -15.87 10.83
C ARG A 38 1.28 -14.62 9.98
N CYS A 39 1.11 -13.43 10.59
CA CYS A 39 1.33 -12.14 9.94
C CYS A 39 2.75 -12.06 9.38
N LYS A 40 2.84 -11.74 8.09
CA LYS A 40 4.08 -11.48 7.36
C LYS A 40 4.21 -10.01 6.95
N PHE A 41 3.13 -9.26 6.93
CA PHE A 41 3.13 -7.85 6.57
C PHE A 41 2.44 -7.02 7.66
N PHE A 42 3.21 -6.28 8.43
CA PHE A 42 2.70 -5.36 9.45
C PHE A 42 3.42 -4.02 9.37
N SER A 43 2.65 -2.94 9.36
CA SER A 43 3.13 -1.56 9.48
C SER A 43 2.20 -0.79 10.41
N LEU A 44 2.77 -0.08 11.37
CA LEU A 44 2.11 0.86 12.26
C LEU A 44 2.76 2.23 12.06
N THR A 45 1.96 3.21 11.70
CA THR A 45 2.40 4.61 11.59
C THR A 45 1.58 5.47 12.53
N GLU A 46 2.27 6.09 13.47
CA GLU A 46 1.74 7.11 14.36
C GLU A 46 1.80 8.48 13.66
N THR A 47 0.66 9.16 13.58
CA THR A 47 0.54 10.56 13.13
C THR A 47 0.06 11.44 14.30
N PRO A 48 -0.12 12.77 14.15
CA PRO A 48 -0.76 13.56 15.20
C PRO A 48 -2.21 13.13 15.46
N GLU A 49 -2.92 12.68 14.42
CA GLU A 49 -4.36 12.41 14.46
C GLU A 49 -4.68 10.99 14.92
N ASP A 50 -3.86 10.02 14.50
CA ASP A 50 -4.22 8.61 14.64
C ASP A 50 -3.00 7.67 14.64
N TYR A 51 -3.31 6.38 14.70
CA TYR A 51 -2.43 5.28 14.36
C TYR A 51 -2.98 4.59 13.11
N THR A 52 -2.27 4.73 11.99
CA THR A 52 -2.55 3.99 10.75
C THR A 52 -1.88 2.62 10.80
N ILE A 53 -2.64 1.57 10.48
CA ILE A 53 -2.18 0.19 10.40
C ILE A 53 -2.32 -0.31 8.98
N ILE A 54 -1.27 -0.93 8.46
CA ILE A 54 -1.31 -1.73 7.24
C ILE A 54 -0.90 -3.14 7.62
N VAL A 55 -1.80 -4.08 7.44
CA VAL A 55 -1.61 -5.45 7.92
C VAL A 55 -2.17 -6.46 6.93
N ASP A 56 -1.54 -7.62 6.79
CA ASP A 56 -2.12 -8.71 6.01
C ASP A 56 -3.37 -9.32 6.68
N GLU A 57 -4.09 -10.16 5.93
CA GLU A 57 -5.32 -10.79 6.43
C GLU A 57 -5.10 -11.64 7.68
N GLU A 58 -3.93 -12.26 7.86
CA GLU A 58 -3.61 -13.06 9.04
C GLU A 58 -3.36 -12.19 10.26
N GLY A 59 -2.61 -11.11 10.12
CA GLY A 59 -2.38 -10.15 11.20
C GLY A 59 -3.62 -9.34 11.54
N PHE A 60 -4.51 -9.09 10.58
CA PHE A 60 -5.78 -8.41 10.83
C PHE A 60 -6.66 -9.17 11.85
N LEU A 61 -6.59 -10.51 11.87
CA LEU A 61 -7.31 -11.34 12.85
C LEU A 61 -6.82 -11.18 14.29
N GLU A 62 -5.62 -10.61 14.49
CA GLU A 62 -5.06 -10.33 15.82
C GLU A 62 -5.61 -9.04 16.43
N LEU A 63 -6.28 -8.20 15.65
CA LEU A 63 -6.91 -6.97 16.11
C LEU A 63 -8.34 -7.26 16.60
N PRO A 64 -8.74 -6.77 17.79
CA PRO A 64 -10.10 -6.96 18.28
C PRO A 64 -11.11 -6.26 17.36
N SER A 65 -12.24 -6.94 17.10
CA SER A 65 -13.39 -6.30 16.46
C SER A 65 -13.94 -5.22 17.38
N SER A 66 -13.94 -3.98 16.91
CA SER A 66 -14.32 -2.80 17.69
C SER A 66 -14.82 -1.71 16.76
N GLU A 67 -15.78 -0.90 17.23
CA GLU A 67 -16.21 0.31 16.52
C GLU A 67 -15.12 1.39 16.46
N HIS A 68 -14.08 1.26 17.29
CA HIS A 68 -12.94 2.17 17.34
C HIS A 68 -11.85 1.84 16.30
N LEU A 69 -12.03 0.80 15.50
CA LEU A 69 -11.15 0.45 14.38
C LEU A 69 -11.80 0.84 13.05
N SER A 70 -11.33 1.92 12.44
CA SER A 70 -11.81 2.34 11.13
C SER A 70 -11.05 1.60 10.04
N VAL A 71 -11.71 0.68 9.33
CA VAL A 71 -11.10 -0.14 8.27
C VAL A 71 -11.53 0.36 6.90
N ALA A 72 -10.59 0.54 5.98
CA ALA A 72 -10.91 0.87 4.60
C ALA A 72 -11.62 -0.30 3.90
N ASP A 73 -12.65 -0.01 3.11
CA ASP A 73 -13.47 -1.02 2.43
C ASP A 73 -12.69 -1.90 1.43
N ALA A 74 -11.54 -1.42 0.96
CA ALA A 74 -10.73 -2.12 -0.03
C ALA A 74 -9.72 -3.09 0.60
N THR A 75 -9.56 -4.25 -0.04
CA THR A 75 -8.34 -5.05 0.08
C THR A 75 -7.29 -4.51 -0.88
N TRP A 76 -6.05 -4.41 -0.41
CA TRP A 76 -4.93 -3.86 -1.15
C TRP A 76 -3.90 -4.96 -1.47
N LEU A 77 -3.26 -4.85 -2.62
CA LEU A 77 -2.14 -5.67 -3.04
C LEU A 77 -0.88 -4.82 -3.06
N ALA A 78 0.23 -5.37 -2.57
CA ALA A 78 1.51 -4.69 -2.61
C ALA A 78 2.25 -4.98 -3.91
N LEU A 79 2.69 -3.92 -4.58
CA LEU A 79 3.59 -3.98 -5.73
C LEU A 79 4.98 -3.53 -5.28
N ASN A 80 6.01 -4.19 -5.82
CA ASN A 80 7.40 -3.82 -5.64
C ASN A 80 8.08 -3.68 -7.00
N VAL A 81 8.89 -2.63 -7.19
CA VAL A 81 9.61 -2.38 -8.45
C VAL A 81 11.07 -2.77 -8.27
N VAL A 82 11.55 -3.69 -9.10
CA VAL A 82 12.93 -4.15 -9.07
C VAL A 82 13.66 -3.71 -10.35
N SER A 83 14.78 -3.01 -10.18
CA SER A 83 15.65 -2.67 -11.31
C SER A 83 16.42 -3.91 -11.71
N GLY A 84 16.07 -4.52 -12.84
CA GLY A 84 16.90 -5.55 -13.47
C GLY A 84 18.22 -4.93 -13.97
N GLY A 85 19.23 -4.87 -13.10
CA GLY A 85 20.61 -4.55 -13.46
C GLY A 85 21.46 -5.80 -13.38
N GLY A 86 21.98 -6.26 -14.52
CA GLY A 86 22.86 -7.43 -14.57
C GLY A 86 24.15 -7.24 -13.77
N SER A 87 24.64 -8.36 -13.22
CA SER A 87 25.93 -8.54 -12.52
C SER A 87 25.95 -8.20 -11.02
N SER A 88 26.04 -9.27 -10.22
CA SER A 88 26.63 -9.40 -8.88
C SER A 88 26.40 -8.27 -7.84
N SER A 89 25.64 -8.61 -6.78
CA SER A 89 25.79 -8.17 -5.39
C SER A 89 25.49 -6.70 -5.02
N SER A 90 24.41 -6.10 -5.50
CA SER A 90 23.54 -5.23 -4.67
C SER A 90 22.30 -4.79 -5.44
N SER A 91 21.13 -5.34 -5.13
CA SER A 91 19.85 -4.74 -5.51
C SER A 91 19.69 -3.45 -4.70
N GLN A 92 20.17 -2.33 -5.22
CA GLN A 92 19.88 -1.02 -4.62
C GLN A 92 18.36 -0.77 -4.70
N PRO A 93 17.72 -0.35 -3.60
CA PRO A 93 16.31 0.05 -3.64
C PRO A 93 16.12 1.17 -4.67
N ILE A 94 15.18 1.02 -5.60
CA ILE A 94 14.79 2.12 -6.47
C ILE A 94 13.94 3.08 -5.62
N GLY A 95 14.50 4.22 -5.24
CA GLY A 95 13.72 5.23 -4.51
C GLY A 95 12.51 5.76 -5.28
N VAL A 96 11.47 6.19 -4.55
CA VAL A 96 10.19 6.74 -5.00
C VAL A 96 10.29 7.68 -6.21
N THR A 97 11.33 8.52 -6.32
CA THR A 97 11.49 9.48 -7.43
C THR A 97 11.56 8.82 -8.82
N LYS A 98 12.13 7.62 -8.93
CA LYS A 98 12.15 6.87 -10.20
C LYS A 98 10.82 6.17 -10.47
N ILE A 99 10.15 5.70 -9.41
CA ILE A 99 8.83 5.07 -9.44
C ILE A 99 7.73 6.07 -9.79
N ALA A 100 7.87 7.34 -9.38
CA ALA A 100 6.88 8.38 -9.61
C ALA A 100 6.52 8.55 -11.10
N LYS A 101 7.52 8.47 -11.98
CA LYS A 101 7.31 8.64 -13.43
C LYS A 101 6.83 7.36 -14.11
N SER A 102 7.41 6.21 -13.77
CA SER A 102 7.13 4.96 -14.47
C SER A 102 5.94 4.19 -13.92
N VAL A 103 5.52 4.47 -12.69
CA VAL A 103 4.38 3.79 -12.05
C VAL A 103 3.30 4.76 -11.62
N ILE A 104 3.62 5.75 -10.79
CA ILE A 104 2.58 6.59 -10.16
C ILE A 104 1.84 7.44 -11.19
N ALA A 105 2.55 8.12 -12.09
CA ALA A 105 1.91 8.95 -13.11
C ALA A 105 0.99 8.14 -14.07
N PRO A 106 1.44 7.01 -14.67
CA PRO A 106 0.55 6.18 -15.49
C PRO A 106 -0.69 5.66 -14.76
N LEU A 107 -0.56 5.26 -13.49
CA LEU A 107 -1.71 4.82 -12.69
C LEU A 107 -2.67 5.98 -12.40
N ALA A 108 -2.15 7.17 -12.09
CA ALA A 108 -2.96 8.36 -11.88
C ALA A 108 -3.73 8.79 -13.14
N ASP A 109 -3.11 8.71 -14.32
CA ASP A 109 -3.75 9.00 -15.61
C ASP A 109 -4.93 8.05 -15.91
N GLN A 110 -4.90 6.84 -15.35
CA GLN A 110 -6.00 5.86 -15.42
C GLN A 110 -6.97 5.93 -14.23
N ASN A 111 -6.86 6.96 -13.39
CA ASN A 111 -7.69 7.16 -12.18
C ASN A 111 -7.60 5.97 -11.19
N ILE A 112 -6.43 5.34 -11.11
CA ILE A 112 -6.14 4.25 -10.18
C ILE A 112 -5.52 4.86 -8.92
N SER A 113 -6.23 4.71 -7.80
CA SER A 113 -5.74 5.16 -6.49
C SER A 113 -4.63 4.25 -5.98
N VAL A 114 -3.58 4.85 -5.42
CA VAL A 114 -2.44 4.14 -4.82
C VAL A 114 -2.25 4.60 -3.38
N PHE A 115 -1.69 3.73 -2.54
CA PHE A 115 -1.15 4.08 -1.22
C PHE A 115 0.34 3.76 -1.21
N MET A 116 1.18 4.69 -0.77
CA MET A 116 2.63 4.51 -0.73
C MET A 116 3.09 4.12 0.67
N LEU A 117 3.88 3.04 0.75
CA LEU A 117 4.59 2.67 1.97
C LEU A 117 6.08 2.48 1.65
N SER A 118 6.88 3.48 1.99
CA SER A 118 8.33 3.40 1.91
C SER A 118 8.92 2.82 3.19
N THR A 119 9.81 1.85 3.07
CA THR A 119 10.59 1.29 4.19
C THR A 119 12.08 1.52 3.96
N TYR A 120 12.91 1.15 4.95
CA TYR A 120 14.35 1.14 4.79
C TYR A 120 14.80 0.23 3.64
N GLN A 121 14.08 -0.88 3.42
CA GLN A 121 14.47 -1.90 2.45
C GLN A 121 13.97 -1.58 1.04
N THR A 122 12.72 -1.12 0.88
CA THR A 122 12.12 -0.88 -0.43
C THR A 122 10.90 0.03 -0.37
N ASP A 123 10.40 0.42 -1.54
CA ASP A 123 9.16 1.15 -1.71
C ASP A 123 8.03 0.22 -2.14
N PHE A 124 6.98 0.11 -1.33
CA PHE A 124 5.76 -0.60 -1.67
C PHE A 124 4.71 0.36 -2.23
N ILE A 125 4.10 -0.05 -3.34
CA ILE A 125 2.98 0.67 -3.97
C ILE A 125 1.76 -0.22 -3.78
N LEU A 126 0.81 0.22 -2.96
CA LEU A 126 -0.40 -0.54 -2.70
C LEU A 126 -1.48 -0.10 -3.70
N VAL A 127 -2.05 -1.08 -4.38
CA VAL A 127 -3.20 -0.89 -5.29
C VAL A 127 -4.38 -1.69 -4.77
N ARG A 128 -5.61 -1.21 -5.02
CA ARG A 128 -6.80 -2.00 -4.66
C ARG A 128 -6.83 -3.26 -5.51
N GLU A 129 -7.13 -4.40 -4.91
CA GLU A 129 -7.20 -5.70 -5.58
C GLU A 129 -8.12 -5.67 -6.82
N ARG A 130 -9.26 -4.97 -6.71
CA ARG A 130 -10.22 -4.79 -7.82
C ARG A 130 -9.66 -4.04 -9.03
N ASP A 131 -8.63 -3.21 -8.83
CA ASP A 131 -8.02 -2.38 -9.89
C ASP A 131 -6.85 -3.11 -10.58
N LEU A 132 -6.44 -4.30 -10.08
CA LEU A 132 -5.28 -5.05 -10.58
C LEU A 132 -5.29 -5.29 -12.11
N PRO A 133 -6.40 -5.65 -12.76
CA PRO A 133 -6.41 -5.83 -14.22
C PRO A 133 -6.02 -4.55 -14.98
N PHE A 134 -6.46 -3.38 -14.48
CA PHE A 134 -6.12 -2.08 -15.07
C PHE A 134 -4.67 -1.70 -14.78
N VAL A 135 -4.17 -2.00 -13.58
CA VAL A 135 -2.75 -1.83 -13.22
C VAL A 135 -1.86 -2.62 -14.16
N MET A 136 -2.15 -3.92 -14.35
CA MET A 136 -1.37 -4.78 -15.24
C MET A 136 -1.40 -4.27 -16.68
N HIS A 137 -2.58 -3.91 -17.19
CA HIS A 137 -2.71 -3.35 -18.53
C HIS A 137 -1.90 -2.06 -18.71
N THR A 138 -1.93 -1.17 -17.72
CA THR A 138 -1.27 0.14 -17.76
C THR A 138 0.26 0.00 -17.75
N LEU A 139 0.79 -0.92 -16.93
CA LEU A 139 2.23 -1.04 -16.68
C LEU A 139 2.92 -2.08 -17.57
N ALA A 140 2.18 -2.93 -18.29
CA ALA A 140 2.74 -3.99 -19.14
C ALA A 140 3.62 -3.48 -20.28
N ALA A 141 3.49 -2.21 -20.69
CA ALA A 141 4.33 -1.62 -21.73
C ALA A 141 5.77 -1.34 -21.25
N GLU A 142 5.97 -1.11 -19.95
CA GLU A 142 7.26 -0.71 -19.37
C GLU A 142 7.89 -1.79 -18.47
N PHE A 143 7.07 -2.73 -17.96
CA PHE A 143 7.48 -3.71 -16.97
C PHE A 143 7.20 -5.14 -17.41
N THR A 144 8.15 -6.03 -17.10
CA THR A 144 7.86 -7.45 -16.98
C THR A 144 7.13 -7.65 -15.65
N ILE A 145 5.85 -8.01 -15.70
CA ILE A 145 5.02 -8.18 -14.51
C ILE A 145 5.13 -9.64 -14.04
N LEU A 146 5.57 -9.80 -12.80
CA LEU A 146 5.74 -11.09 -12.13
C LEU A 146 4.83 -11.14 -10.91
N GLN A 147 4.28 -12.30 -10.63
CA GLN A 147 3.52 -12.56 -9.41
C GLN A 147 4.34 -13.44 -8.48
N VAL A 148 4.41 -13.08 -7.21
CA VAL A 148 5.02 -13.91 -6.17
C VAL A 148 3.95 -14.88 -5.65
N VAL A 149 4.21 -16.17 -5.73
CA VAL A 149 3.34 -17.23 -5.23
C VAL A 149 4.17 -18.20 -4.39
N ASN A 150 3.87 -18.31 -3.11
CA ASN A 150 4.62 -19.13 -2.15
C ASN A 150 6.12 -18.76 -2.12
N GLY A 151 6.44 -17.48 -2.27
CA GLY A 151 7.81 -16.98 -2.35
C GLY A 151 8.53 -17.20 -3.70
N GLU A 152 7.90 -17.83 -4.69
CA GLU A 152 8.47 -17.99 -6.03
C GLU A 152 7.90 -16.96 -7.01
N THR A 153 8.75 -16.45 -7.92
CA THR A 153 8.32 -15.51 -8.96
C THR A 153 7.84 -16.25 -10.20
N VAL A 154 6.59 -16.01 -10.57
CA VAL A 154 5.95 -16.60 -11.76
C VAL A 154 5.54 -15.47 -12.69
N ALA A 155 5.57 -15.71 -14.01
CA ALA A 155 5.02 -14.75 -14.96
C ALA A 155 3.54 -14.49 -14.62
N ALA A 156 3.13 -13.22 -14.56
CA ALA A 156 1.73 -12.87 -14.42
C ALA A 156 1.04 -13.15 -15.78
N ASP A 157 0.73 -14.42 -16.04
CA ASP A 157 0.00 -14.80 -17.25
C ASP A 157 -1.35 -14.07 -17.25
N ASN A 158 -1.70 -13.50 -18.41
CA ASN A 158 -2.90 -12.70 -18.63
C ASN A 158 -4.13 -13.40 -18.01
N LEU A 159 -4.51 -12.99 -16.79
CA LEU A 159 -5.71 -13.44 -16.11
C LEU A 159 -6.93 -13.01 -16.92
N GLY A 160 -7.31 -13.80 -17.92
CA GLY A 160 -8.65 -13.90 -18.47
C GLY A 160 -9.32 -12.65 -19.04
N VAL A 161 -8.61 -11.54 -19.29
CA VAL A 161 -9.21 -10.40 -20.00
C VAL A 161 -9.21 -10.71 -21.50
N THR A 162 -10.25 -11.40 -21.95
CA THR A 162 -10.63 -11.36 -23.36
C THR A 162 -10.96 -9.91 -23.70
N ASN A 163 -10.06 -9.27 -24.45
CA ASN A 163 -10.20 -7.91 -24.92
C ASN A 163 -11.53 -7.73 -25.67
N GLY A 164 -12.52 -7.14 -25.01
CA GLY A 164 -13.71 -6.53 -25.64
C GLY A 164 -13.38 -5.26 -26.45
N PHE A 165 -12.11 -5.01 -26.74
CA PHE A 165 -11.66 -3.92 -27.61
C PHE A 165 -11.72 -4.36 -29.07
N VAL A 166 -12.93 -4.38 -29.64
CA VAL A 166 -13.08 -4.39 -31.10
C VAL A 166 -12.71 -2.99 -31.61
N LYS A 167 -11.50 -2.85 -32.16
CA LYS A 167 -11.13 -1.70 -33.01
C LYS A 167 -12.21 -1.52 -34.11
N PRO A 168 -12.75 -0.32 -34.36
CA PRO A 168 -13.62 -0.11 -35.51
C PRO A 168 -12.82 -0.37 -36.79
N LYS A 169 -13.07 -1.51 -37.46
CA LYS A 169 -12.59 -1.72 -38.83
C LYS A 169 -13.41 -0.82 -39.74
N LEU A 170 -12.78 0.23 -40.25
CA LEU A 170 -13.26 0.99 -41.38
C LEU A 170 -13.17 0.09 -42.64
N GLY A 171 -14.20 -0.72 -42.88
CA GLY A 171 -14.31 -1.61 -44.03
C GLY A 171 -15.20 -0.99 -45.10
N MET A 172 -14.63 -0.69 -46.26
CA MET A 172 -15.34 -0.15 -47.42
C MET A 172 -16.46 -1.10 -47.89
N ASN A 173 -17.62 -0.51 -48.14
CA ASN A 173 -18.85 -1.18 -48.51
C ASN A 173 -18.86 -1.53 -50.01
N LYS A 174 -19.02 -2.80 -50.38
CA LYS A 174 -19.47 -3.22 -51.72
C LYS A 174 -20.60 -4.24 -51.61
N LYS A 175 -21.71 -3.85 -52.26
CA LYS A 175 -23.03 -4.47 -52.45
C LYS A 175 -23.05 -6.00 -52.59
N GLY A 176 -24.09 -6.63 -52.02
CA GLY A 176 -24.54 -7.98 -52.38
C GLY A 176 -25.85 -8.36 -51.68
N HIS A 177 -26.88 -8.66 -52.46
CA HIS A 177 -28.24 -9.01 -52.05
C HIS A 177 -28.35 -10.38 -51.35
N GLY A 178 -29.19 -10.48 -50.31
CA GLY A 178 -29.68 -11.75 -49.78
C GLY A 178 -30.60 -11.58 -48.56
N LYS A 179 -31.90 -11.83 -48.73
CA LYS A 179 -32.91 -11.96 -47.66
C LYS A 179 -32.67 -13.28 -46.88
N PHE A 180 -32.79 -13.30 -45.56
CA PHE A 180 -33.83 -14.08 -44.84
C PHE A 180 -33.72 -14.00 -43.29
N SER A 181 -34.92 -13.97 -42.70
CA SER A 181 -35.38 -14.34 -41.33
C SER A 181 -34.80 -13.67 -40.09
N ILE A 182 -35.68 -12.88 -39.46
CA ILE A 182 -35.69 -12.46 -38.06
C ILE A 182 -36.13 -13.66 -37.20
N LEU A 183 -35.34 -14.01 -36.19
CA LEU A 183 -35.80 -14.68 -34.99
C LEU A 183 -35.34 -13.85 -33.80
N GLU A 184 -36.31 -13.28 -33.09
CA GLU A 184 -36.15 -12.63 -31.80
C GLU A 184 -35.61 -13.62 -30.77
N ASN A 185 -34.54 -13.24 -30.06
CA ASN A 185 -34.41 -13.38 -28.60
C ASN A 185 -32.96 -13.09 -28.18
N ALA A 186 -32.70 -11.85 -27.76
CA ALA A 186 -31.64 -11.54 -26.81
C ALA A 186 -31.94 -10.14 -26.26
N GLY A 187 -32.36 -10.08 -24.98
CA GLY A 187 -32.55 -8.82 -24.27
C GLY A 187 -31.25 -8.00 -24.20
N PRO A 188 -31.34 -6.68 -23.94
CA PRO A 188 -30.16 -5.83 -23.89
C PRO A 188 -29.28 -6.24 -22.71
N ILE A 189 -28.11 -6.83 -23.01
CA ILE A 189 -26.99 -6.87 -22.07
C ILE A 189 -26.55 -5.42 -21.89
N GLN A 190 -27.11 -4.78 -20.86
CA GLN A 190 -26.65 -3.50 -20.39
C GLN A 190 -25.20 -3.70 -19.91
N ASN A 191 -24.25 -3.29 -20.74
CA ASN A 191 -22.90 -2.96 -20.30
C ASN A 191 -23.04 -1.90 -19.19
N ARG A 192 -23.16 -2.34 -17.94
CA ARG A 192 -22.89 -1.51 -16.77
C ARG A 192 -21.39 -1.27 -16.77
N CYS A 193 -20.95 -0.29 -17.56
CA CYS A 193 -19.76 0.46 -17.21
C CYS A 193 -19.99 0.95 -15.79
N ILE A 194 -19.28 0.40 -14.81
CA ILE A 194 -19.23 0.94 -13.46
C ILE A 194 -18.67 2.34 -13.65
N PHE A 195 -19.55 3.34 -13.52
CA PHE A 195 -19.19 4.75 -13.57
C PHE A 195 -18.34 4.98 -12.32
N ILE A 196 -17.01 4.87 -12.44
CA ILE A 196 -16.11 5.33 -11.40
C ILE A 196 -16.24 6.85 -11.43
N PRO A 197 -16.79 7.50 -10.39
CA PRO A 197 -16.94 8.94 -10.40
C PRO A 197 -15.56 9.57 -10.58
N PHE A 198 -15.41 10.35 -11.66
CA PHE A 198 -14.20 11.12 -11.92
C PHE A 198 -14.10 12.21 -10.83
N GLN A 199 -13.34 11.93 -9.78
CA GLN A 199 -12.97 12.96 -8.81
C GLN A 199 -11.99 13.90 -9.50
N ARG A 200 -12.32 15.18 -9.57
CA ARG A 200 -11.42 16.19 -10.15
C ARG A 200 -10.13 16.21 -9.32
N PRO A 201 -8.94 16.31 -9.95
CA PRO A 201 -7.70 16.47 -9.22
C PRO A 201 -7.78 17.68 -8.29
N VAL A 202 -7.54 17.46 -7.01
CA VAL A 202 -7.45 18.52 -5.99
C VAL A 202 -5.99 18.81 -5.73
N ILE A 203 -5.61 20.09 -5.73
CA ILE A 203 -4.29 20.49 -5.25
C ILE A 203 -4.34 20.48 -3.73
N HIS A 204 -3.65 19.52 -3.11
CA HIS A 204 -3.54 19.43 -1.67
C HIS A 204 -2.50 20.42 -1.14
N PRO A 205 -2.77 21.12 -0.02
CA PRO A 205 -1.78 21.98 0.61
C PRO A 205 -0.61 21.14 1.13
N LEU A 206 0.61 21.67 0.99
CA LEU A 206 1.82 21.05 1.50
C LEU A 206 2.26 21.74 2.79
N SER A 207 2.54 20.95 3.83
CA SER A 207 3.21 21.41 5.05
C SER A 207 4.57 20.72 5.17
N SER A 208 5.59 21.46 5.60
CA SER A 208 6.95 20.95 5.81
C SER A 208 7.36 21.21 7.25
N PRO A 209 7.24 20.22 8.15
CA PRO A 209 7.67 20.37 9.53
C PRO A 209 9.20 20.41 9.62
N SER A 210 9.71 20.92 10.74
CA SER A 210 11.13 21.12 11.03
C SER A 210 11.82 19.87 11.63
N ASN A 211 11.09 18.76 11.76
CA ASN A 211 11.67 17.50 12.24
C ASN A 211 12.80 17.04 11.34
N MET A 212 13.80 16.42 11.96
CA MET A 212 14.79 15.62 11.26
C MET A 212 14.45 14.15 11.49
N PHE A 213 13.99 13.46 10.44
CA PHE A 213 13.66 12.05 10.53
C PHE A 213 14.84 11.17 10.14
N CYS A 214 15.07 10.12 10.92
CA CYS A 214 15.97 9.02 10.59
C CYS A 214 15.14 7.85 10.06
N VAL A 215 15.58 7.26 8.94
CA VAL A 215 15.08 5.98 8.43
C VAL A 215 16.14 4.92 8.71
N THR A 216 15.81 3.90 9.50
CA THR A 216 16.77 2.88 9.93
C THR A 216 16.14 1.49 9.94
N SER A 217 17.00 0.47 9.93
CA SER A 217 16.63 -0.95 10.06
C SER A 217 17.17 -1.47 11.38
N LEU A 218 16.50 -2.49 11.93
CA LEU A 218 16.96 -3.20 13.11
C LEU A 218 17.14 -4.69 12.78
N ASP A 219 18.17 -5.31 13.34
CA ASP A 219 18.30 -6.78 13.30
C ASP A 219 17.19 -7.39 14.18
N PRO A 220 16.35 -8.31 13.66
CA PRO A 220 15.33 -9.01 14.45
C PRO A 220 15.84 -9.64 15.74
N TYR A 221 17.10 -10.10 15.79
CA TYR A 221 17.70 -10.67 17.01
C TYR A 221 17.95 -9.62 18.10
N THR A 222 18.06 -8.34 17.73
CA THR A 222 18.23 -7.21 18.66
C THR A 222 16.89 -6.58 19.06
N LEU A 223 15.79 -6.90 18.38
CA LEU A 223 14.46 -6.37 18.71
C LEU A 223 14.08 -6.56 20.19
N PRO A 224 14.33 -7.72 20.85
CA PRO A 224 14.02 -7.90 22.25
C PRO A 224 14.72 -6.91 23.20
N SER A 225 15.95 -6.47 22.87
CA SER A 225 16.69 -5.56 23.76
C SER A 225 16.18 -4.12 23.71
N VAL A 226 15.52 -3.72 22.62
CA VAL A 226 14.95 -2.38 22.44
C VAL A 226 13.42 -2.36 22.55
N THR A 227 12.79 -3.51 22.84
CA THR A 227 11.32 -3.64 22.85
C THR A 227 10.65 -2.70 23.83
N THR A 228 11.20 -2.53 25.04
CA THR A 228 10.63 -1.63 26.06
C THR A 228 10.67 -0.17 25.60
N LEU A 229 11.77 0.25 24.97
CA LEU A 229 11.90 1.59 24.40
C LEU A 229 10.92 1.80 23.24
N LEU A 230 10.81 0.83 22.34
CA LEU A 230 9.86 0.91 21.23
C LEU A 230 8.41 0.93 21.73
N MET A 231 8.06 0.15 22.75
CA MET A 231 6.73 0.21 23.38
C MET A 231 6.46 1.59 23.98
N ASP A 232 7.43 2.18 24.68
CA ASP A 232 7.32 3.53 25.24
C ASP A 232 7.08 4.58 24.15
N VAL A 233 7.85 4.50 23.06
CA VAL A 233 7.68 5.38 21.90
C VAL A 233 6.33 5.17 21.23
N MET A 234 5.92 3.92 20.98
CA MET A 234 4.69 3.60 20.24
C MET A 234 3.41 3.93 21.02
N PHE A 235 3.38 3.68 22.33
CA PHE A 235 2.11 3.64 23.08
C PHE A 235 2.03 4.64 24.25
N TYR A 236 3.16 5.11 24.79
CA TYR A 236 3.18 5.86 26.05
C TYR A 236 3.75 7.27 25.95
N SER A 237 4.46 7.60 24.87
CA SER A 237 5.05 8.93 24.65
C SER A 237 4.04 10.07 24.46
N ASN A 238 2.74 9.79 24.43
CA ASN A 238 1.65 10.78 24.35
C ASN A 238 1.31 11.44 25.70
N GLY A 239 2.26 11.49 26.64
CA GLY A 239 2.05 11.85 28.03
C GLY A 239 2.33 13.29 28.45
N VAL A 240 2.79 14.18 27.56
CA VAL A 240 2.77 15.62 27.86
C VAL A 240 1.51 16.17 27.23
N LYS A 241 0.46 16.37 28.04
CA LYS A 241 -0.67 17.21 27.67
C LYS A 241 -0.11 18.51 27.14
N ASP A 242 -0.22 18.75 25.84
CA ASP A 242 -0.11 20.11 25.34
C ASP A 242 -1.18 20.91 26.05
N SER A 243 -0.69 21.79 26.92
CA SER A 243 -1.45 22.83 27.57
C SER A 243 -2.32 23.52 26.53
N VAL A 244 -3.56 23.78 26.94
CA VAL A 244 -4.62 24.51 26.22
C VAL A 244 -4.24 25.98 25.91
N VAL A 245 -2.95 26.32 25.83
CA VAL A 245 -2.48 27.67 25.52
C VAL A 245 -1.16 27.57 24.72
N GLY A 246 -1.27 27.72 23.40
CA GLY A 246 -0.22 28.23 22.51
C GLY A 246 1.05 27.39 22.35
N SER A 247 1.13 26.60 21.29
CA SER A 247 2.38 26.48 20.52
C SER A 247 2.11 26.05 19.08
N GLU A 248 1.77 27.01 18.23
CA GLU A 248 2.13 26.97 16.79
C GLU A 248 3.67 27.07 16.60
N GLU A 249 4.45 26.92 17.67
CA GLU A 249 5.83 27.40 17.80
C GLU A 249 6.89 26.31 17.73
N SER A 250 6.55 25.01 17.73
CA SER A 250 7.60 23.98 17.61
C SER A 250 7.96 23.67 16.16
N GLY A 251 7.08 23.92 15.18
CA GLY A 251 7.29 23.49 13.79
C GLY A 251 7.49 21.98 13.63
N HIS A 252 7.39 21.19 14.71
CA HIS A 252 7.62 19.75 14.76
C HIS A 252 6.27 19.02 14.77
N ILE A 253 6.20 17.86 14.13
CA ILE A 253 5.05 16.96 14.16
C ILE A 253 5.39 15.67 14.89
N ARG A 254 4.38 15.06 15.48
CA ARG A 254 4.47 13.68 15.95
C ARG A 254 4.37 12.74 14.76
N PHE A 255 5.47 12.05 14.47
CA PHE A 255 5.49 11.02 13.44
C PHE A 255 6.44 9.90 13.85
N PHE A 256 5.95 8.67 13.83
CA PHE A 256 6.74 7.46 14.06
C PHE A 256 6.18 6.34 13.20
N SER A 257 7.04 5.60 12.50
CA SER A 257 6.63 4.43 11.73
C SER A 257 7.47 3.22 12.12
N PHE A 258 6.80 2.11 12.41
CA PHE A 258 7.38 0.80 12.61
C PHE A 258 6.79 -0.15 11.58
N SER A 259 7.62 -0.87 10.85
CA SER A 259 7.17 -1.93 9.95
C SER A 259 7.97 -3.20 10.18
N LEU A 260 7.28 -4.34 10.22
CA LEU A 260 7.83 -5.69 10.20
C LEU A 260 7.22 -6.42 9.00
N ILE A 261 8.00 -6.52 7.92
CA ILE A 261 7.54 -7.09 6.64
C ILE A 261 8.52 -8.17 6.21
N GLU A 262 8.05 -9.40 6.04
CA GLU A 262 8.85 -10.59 5.68
C GLU A 262 10.10 -10.75 6.56
N GLY A 263 9.96 -10.43 7.85
CA GLY A 263 11.06 -10.49 8.83
C GLY A 263 12.01 -9.29 8.82
N TYR A 264 11.87 -8.34 7.90
CA TYR A 264 12.65 -7.11 7.88
C TYR A 264 11.97 -6.02 8.71
N ILE A 265 12.75 -5.39 9.58
CA ILE A 265 12.29 -4.28 10.42
C ILE A 265 12.70 -2.96 9.77
N SER A 266 11.76 -2.02 9.70
CA SER A 266 12.01 -0.63 9.29
C SER A 266 11.43 0.32 10.33
N LEU A 267 12.17 1.37 10.62
CA LEU A 267 11.82 2.41 11.55
C LEU A 267 11.96 3.78 10.89
N VAL A 268 10.99 4.64 11.07
CA VAL A 268 11.09 6.08 10.79
C VAL A 268 10.76 6.83 12.07
N MET A 269 11.71 7.61 12.58
CA MET A 269 11.54 8.33 13.83
C MET A 269 12.33 9.63 13.83
N ASP A 270 11.89 10.60 14.63
CA ASP A 270 12.66 11.83 14.85
C ASP A 270 14.02 11.52 15.48
N VAL A 271 15.09 12.17 15.01
CA VAL A 271 16.44 12.08 15.57
C VAL A 271 16.44 12.36 17.08
N GLN A 272 15.56 13.24 17.58
CA GLN A 272 15.40 13.50 19.01
C GLN A 272 14.85 12.29 19.78
N THR A 273 14.01 11.47 19.13
CA THR A 273 13.47 10.24 19.72
C THR A 273 14.54 9.15 19.78
N GLN A 274 15.45 9.11 18.80
CA GLN A 274 16.55 8.15 18.74
C GLN A 274 17.60 8.37 19.85
N GLN A 275 17.70 9.57 20.42
CA GLN A 275 18.70 9.91 21.45
C GLN A 275 18.25 9.59 22.89
N ARG A 276 17.03 9.08 23.07
CA ARG A 276 16.50 8.63 24.37
C ARG A 276 16.93 7.20 24.67
#